data_AF-A0A933KEF8-F1
#
_entry.id   AF-A0A933KEF8-F1
#
_cell.length_a   1.000
_cell.length_b   1.000
_cell.length_c   1.000
_cell.angle_alpha   90.00
_cell.angle_beta   90.00
_cell.angle_gamma   90.00
#
_symmetry.space_group_name_H-M   'P 1'
#
loop_
_entity.id
_entity.type
_entity.pdbx_description
1 polymer ?
#
loop_
_entity_poly.entity_id
_entity_poly.type
_entity_poly.pdbx_seq_one_letter_code
_entity_poly.pdbx_strand_id
1 'polypeptide(L)'
;MDTAREWLDSLFVYSDRIRLALTLGETVSPSLGFECFLGSPDLPDPRWNGFLDHLVERELCSEGQRERVLGWPAVLLPSSVRSPWPERLMIDALLESPTQLGWIDCRISHVKVVLNQDQPPAAKAYVGFVQVWEPLASGGPPLQVPSAPRRTGSPSLDVTMEGALSFLLSSRTQAGWWTDYAGFDEGVSDEWVTAYVANAIDETGDSRARQAARRAWSLLKQRVRDGWGWNYVQPADADSTLWVLQLASRLGELQSPRAQRGLTFLRRHLQPDGGVATYLSDHRSEWSSRAHADPLPVNPAWYDGHTCVTAACAAFEPMGPEPLKALRRQQADDGSWKSYWWQSAAYCTAHAAEALACNGAVDDRDRVVRAAEWARHLLDSGTVTPFERALTLRVLLARPKVADASELQRLLKPLSDSQAADGGWTSSAVLAIPNAAGRVVLAHDRLRLFTTATVLRTLCRVRSSEVSNEPVR
;
A
#
# COMPACT_ATOMS: atom_id res chain seq x y z
N MET A 1 -13.81 28.47 12.41
CA MET A 1 -12.69 27.50 12.42
C MET A 1 -13.12 26.14 11.89
N ASP A 2 -14.34 25.70 12.16
CA ASP A 2 -14.85 24.38 11.71
C ASP A 2 -14.81 24.20 10.19
N THR A 3 -15.22 25.22 9.42
CA THR A 3 -15.16 25.18 7.95
C THR A 3 -13.74 24.96 7.42
N ALA A 4 -12.73 25.62 7.99
CA ALA A 4 -11.34 25.45 7.56
C ALA A 4 -10.81 24.04 7.86
N ARG A 5 -11.26 23.44 8.98
CA ARG A 5 -10.93 22.08 9.36
C ARG A 5 -11.57 21.06 8.42
N GLU A 6 -12.85 21.26 8.08
CA GLU A 6 -13.57 20.41 7.12
C GLU A 6 -12.90 20.41 5.74
N TRP A 7 -12.49 21.59 5.24
CA TRP A 7 -11.70 21.70 4.02
C TRP A 7 -10.36 20.99 4.12
N LEU A 8 -9.64 21.17 5.23
CA LEU A 8 -8.36 20.51 5.43
C LEU A 8 -8.50 18.99 5.42
N ASP A 9 -9.50 18.45 6.11
CA ASP A 9 -9.77 17.02 6.15
C ASP A 9 -10.18 16.48 4.77
N SER A 10 -11.02 17.20 4.02
CA SER A 10 -11.41 16.78 2.67
C SER A 10 -10.25 16.81 1.67
N LEU A 11 -9.36 17.80 1.78
CA LEU A 11 -8.18 17.90 0.91
C LEU A 11 -7.14 16.80 1.22
N PHE A 12 -6.94 16.45 2.51
CA PHE A 12 -6.02 15.38 2.91
C PHE A 12 -6.43 13.97 2.44
N VAL A 13 -7.68 13.78 2.03
CA VAL A 13 -8.10 12.54 1.35
C VAL A 13 -7.30 12.31 0.07
N TYR A 14 -6.90 13.39 -0.60
CA TYR A 14 -6.29 13.33 -1.93
C TYR A 14 -4.83 13.80 -1.96
N SER A 15 -4.39 14.59 -0.97
CA SER A 15 -3.03 15.11 -0.91
C SER A 15 -2.17 14.42 0.15
N ASP A 16 -0.89 14.23 -0.12
CA ASP A 16 0.07 13.66 0.84
C ASP A 16 0.49 14.70 1.88
N ARG A 17 0.56 15.98 1.47
CA ARG A 17 1.00 17.11 2.30
C ARG A 17 0.23 18.37 1.95
N ILE A 18 -0.13 19.14 2.97
CA ILE A 18 -0.69 20.48 2.85
C ILE A 18 0.20 21.47 3.59
N ARG A 19 0.62 22.54 2.91
CA ARG A 19 1.26 23.69 3.55
C ARG A 19 0.25 24.83 3.71
N LEU A 20 0.20 25.40 4.91
CA LEU A 20 -0.56 26.61 5.16
C LEU A 20 0.20 27.81 4.60
N ALA A 21 -0.41 28.50 3.64
CA ALA A 21 0.11 29.73 3.05
C ALA A 21 -0.69 30.93 3.58
N LEU A 22 0.01 31.81 4.29
CA LEU A 22 -0.53 33.06 4.80
C LEU A 22 0.04 34.22 3.99
N THR A 23 -0.80 35.20 3.65
CA THR A 23 -0.36 36.42 2.97
C THR A 23 -0.08 37.50 4.01
N LEU A 24 1.14 38.05 4.01
CA LEU A 24 1.57 39.13 4.89
C LEU A 24 1.61 40.44 4.10
N GLY A 25 0.77 41.41 4.49
CA GLY A 25 0.86 42.81 4.09
C GLY A 25 1.29 43.67 5.29
N GLU A 26 0.67 44.84 5.48
CA GLU A 26 0.78 45.58 6.74
C GLU A 26 0.20 44.80 7.93
N THR A 27 -0.80 43.95 7.65
CA THR A 27 -1.34 42.94 8.56
C THR A 27 -1.37 41.57 7.88
N VAL A 28 -1.55 40.50 8.67
CA VAL A 28 -1.81 39.16 8.12
C VAL A 28 -3.19 39.16 7.48
N SER A 29 -3.29 38.73 6.23
CA SER A 29 -4.56 38.59 5.52
C SER A 29 -5.46 37.55 6.21
N PRO A 30 -6.79 37.78 6.30
CA PRO A 30 -7.72 36.77 6.82
C PRO A 30 -7.88 35.55 5.89
N SER A 31 -7.34 35.61 4.67
CA SER A 31 -7.35 34.50 3.71
C SER A 31 -6.42 33.37 4.13
N LEU A 32 -6.92 32.12 4.12
CA LEU A 32 -6.10 30.93 4.33
C LEU A 32 -5.83 30.21 3.01
N GLY A 33 -4.57 30.00 2.66
CA GLY A 33 -4.19 29.17 1.53
C GLY A 33 -3.75 27.77 1.94
N PHE A 34 -4.23 26.74 1.29
CA PHE A 34 -3.81 25.35 1.45
C PHE A 34 -3.11 24.88 0.19
N GLU A 35 -1.78 24.80 0.24
CA GLU A 35 -0.96 24.27 -0.86
C GLU A 35 -0.91 22.75 -0.75
N CYS A 36 -1.61 22.06 -1.65
CA CYS A 36 -1.77 20.61 -1.67
C CYS A 36 -0.72 19.99 -2.60
N PHE A 37 0.08 19.07 -2.04
CA PHE A 37 1.15 18.35 -2.74
C PHE A 37 0.81 16.86 -2.82
N LEU A 38 1.01 16.26 -3.99
CA LEU A 38 0.82 14.83 -4.27
C LEU A 38 2.10 14.25 -4.84
N GLY A 39 2.51 13.11 -4.31
CA GLY A 39 3.63 12.32 -4.82
C GLY A 39 4.99 13.00 -4.68
N SER A 40 5.98 12.38 -5.31
CA SER A 40 7.25 13.06 -5.55
C SER A 40 7.08 14.05 -6.69
N PRO A 41 7.60 15.29 -6.58
CA PRO A 41 7.58 16.23 -7.68
C PRO A 41 8.40 15.77 -8.88
N ASP A 42 9.15 14.66 -8.80
CA ASP A 42 9.98 14.14 -9.90
C ASP A 42 9.29 13.08 -10.76
N LEU A 43 8.08 12.65 -10.40
CA LEU A 43 7.36 11.59 -11.11
C LEU A 43 5.93 12.03 -11.42
N PRO A 44 5.41 11.72 -12.62
CA PRO A 44 3.99 11.85 -12.89
C PRO A 44 3.18 11.03 -11.87
N ASP A 45 2.21 11.67 -11.21
CA ASP A 45 1.34 11.01 -10.23
C ASP A 45 -0.10 10.98 -10.74
N PRO A 46 -0.66 9.80 -11.08
CA PRO A 46 -2.01 9.71 -11.60
C PRO A 46 -3.08 10.13 -10.58
N ARG A 47 -2.76 10.21 -9.28
CA ARG A 47 -3.69 10.68 -8.24
C ARG A 47 -4.08 12.15 -8.41
N TRP A 48 -3.34 12.93 -9.20
CA TRP A 48 -3.78 14.27 -9.63
C TRP A 48 -5.14 14.26 -10.33
N ASN A 49 -5.50 13.17 -11.05
CA ASN A 49 -6.82 13.05 -11.65
C ASN A 49 -7.92 13.15 -10.60
N GLY A 50 -7.85 12.29 -9.57
CA GLY A 50 -8.86 12.26 -8.51
C GLY A 50 -8.91 13.53 -7.67
N PHE A 51 -7.76 14.16 -7.43
CA PHE A 51 -7.73 15.45 -6.74
C PHE A 51 -8.40 16.55 -7.56
N LEU A 52 -8.14 16.62 -8.87
CA LEU A 52 -8.74 17.63 -9.73
C LEU A 52 -10.22 17.34 -10.02
N ASP A 53 -10.63 16.07 -10.11
CA ASP A 53 -12.05 15.66 -10.14
C ASP A 53 -12.80 16.22 -8.93
N HIS A 54 -12.22 16.06 -7.73
CA HIS A 54 -12.79 16.60 -6.51
C HIS A 54 -12.93 18.14 -6.55
N LEU A 55 -11.98 18.85 -7.17
CA LEU A 55 -12.09 20.31 -7.33
C LEU A 55 -13.16 20.70 -8.35
N VAL A 56 -13.37 19.92 -9.41
CA VAL A 56 -14.48 20.13 -10.36
C VAL A 56 -15.83 19.90 -9.68
N GLU A 57 -15.99 18.81 -8.92
CA GLU A 57 -17.19 18.52 -8.13
C GLU A 57 -17.52 19.62 -7.11
N ARG A 58 -16.49 20.31 -6.60
CA ARG A 58 -16.61 21.44 -5.68
C ARG A 58 -16.76 22.79 -6.39
N GLU A 59 -16.89 22.79 -7.71
CA GLU A 59 -17.00 23.99 -8.56
C GLU A 59 -15.80 24.96 -8.44
N LEU A 60 -14.62 24.45 -8.05
CA LEU A 60 -13.40 25.24 -7.91
C LEU A 60 -12.57 25.33 -9.19
N CYS A 61 -12.85 24.45 -10.16
CA CYS A 61 -12.33 24.54 -11.52
C CYS A 61 -13.29 23.89 -12.52
N SER A 62 -13.17 24.24 -13.80
CA SER A 62 -13.91 23.58 -14.88
C SER A 62 -13.19 22.32 -15.40
N GLU A 63 -13.92 21.42 -16.06
CA GLU A 63 -13.34 20.25 -16.73
C GLU A 63 -12.19 20.64 -17.69
N GLY A 64 -12.39 21.69 -18.49
CA GLY A 64 -11.33 22.18 -19.40
C GLY A 64 -10.13 22.82 -18.68
N GLN A 65 -10.27 23.31 -17.44
CA GLN A 65 -9.12 23.71 -16.62
C GLN A 65 -8.38 22.48 -16.08
N ARG A 66 -9.12 21.49 -15.59
CA ARG A 66 -8.58 20.20 -15.14
C ARG A 66 -7.77 19.54 -16.26
N GLU A 67 -8.31 19.41 -17.46
CA GLU A 67 -7.63 18.80 -18.61
C GLU A 67 -6.31 19.51 -18.95
N ARG A 68 -6.31 20.84 -18.93
CA ARG A 68 -5.09 21.63 -19.19
C ARG A 68 -4.01 21.41 -18.13
N VAL A 69 -4.39 21.27 -16.85
CA VAL A 69 -3.43 20.99 -15.78
C VAL A 69 -2.89 19.56 -15.92
N LEU A 70 -3.75 18.58 -16.21
CA LEU A 70 -3.35 17.19 -16.41
C LEU A 70 -2.51 16.97 -17.68
N GLY A 71 -2.70 17.81 -18.70
CA GLY A 71 -1.90 17.81 -19.92
C GLY A 71 -0.59 18.62 -19.83
N TRP A 72 -0.31 19.27 -18.70
CA TRP A 72 0.93 20.03 -18.52
C TRP A 72 2.18 19.15 -18.38
N PRO A 73 2.17 18.06 -17.59
CA PRO A 73 3.34 17.21 -17.44
C PRO A 73 3.86 16.67 -18.78
N ALA A 74 5.14 16.91 -19.06
CA ALA A 74 5.76 16.54 -20.32
C ALA A 74 7.29 16.53 -20.20
N VAL A 75 7.94 15.60 -20.91
CA VAL A 75 9.38 15.66 -21.15
C VAL A 75 9.60 16.31 -22.51
N LEU A 76 10.25 17.47 -22.51
CA LEU A 76 10.58 18.20 -23.72
C LEU A 76 12.06 18.00 -24.03
N LEU A 77 12.33 17.43 -25.20
CA LEU A 77 13.65 17.33 -25.82
C LEU A 77 13.80 18.40 -26.91
N PRO A 78 15.03 18.86 -27.21
CA PRO A 78 15.29 19.77 -28.33
C PRO A 78 14.70 19.30 -29.66
N SER A 79 14.69 17.99 -29.90
CA SER A 79 14.15 17.37 -31.11
C SER A 79 12.63 17.16 -31.10
N SER A 80 12.00 17.20 -29.93
CA SER A 80 10.58 16.88 -29.76
C SER A 80 9.65 18.09 -29.80
N VAL A 81 10.20 19.29 -29.61
CA VAL A 81 9.42 20.53 -29.60
C VAL A 81 9.37 21.18 -30.98
N ARG A 82 8.22 21.79 -31.30
CA ARG A 82 8.05 22.53 -32.56
C ARG A 82 8.60 23.95 -32.50
N SER A 83 8.69 24.52 -31.31
CA SER A 83 9.26 25.84 -31.08
C SER A 83 10.78 25.77 -31.01
N PRO A 84 11.51 26.85 -31.37
CA PRO A 84 12.95 26.89 -31.18
C PRO A 84 13.33 26.54 -29.74
N TRP A 85 14.34 25.68 -29.57
CA TRP A 85 14.88 25.38 -28.26
C TRP A 85 15.48 26.66 -27.66
N PRO A 86 15.27 26.96 -26.36
CA PRO A 86 15.81 28.18 -25.77
C PRO A 86 17.33 28.27 -25.93
N GLU A 87 17.82 29.36 -26.52
CA GLU A 87 19.25 29.56 -26.84
C GLU A 87 20.15 29.31 -25.63
N ARG A 88 19.72 29.77 -24.45
CA ARG A 88 20.49 29.58 -23.23
C ARG A 88 20.70 28.11 -22.88
N LEU A 89 19.66 27.27 -23.03
CA LEU A 89 19.76 25.85 -22.76
C LEU A 89 20.64 25.13 -23.78
N MET A 90 20.70 25.62 -25.02
CA MET A 90 21.64 25.13 -26.03
C MET A 90 23.08 25.47 -25.65
N ILE A 91 23.33 26.71 -25.21
CA ILE A 91 24.66 27.15 -24.75
C ILE A 91 25.09 26.31 -23.55
N ASP A 92 24.21 26.14 -22.55
CA ASP A 92 24.52 25.34 -21.37
C ASP A 92 24.83 23.87 -21.78
N ALA A 93 24.12 23.29 -22.76
CA ALA A 93 24.39 21.94 -23.28
C ALA A 93 25.71 21.81 -24.04
N LEU A 94 26.18 22.87 -24.69
CA LEU A 94 27.49 22.90 -25.35
C LEU A 94 28.65 23.06 -24.34
N LEU A 95 28.36 23.61 -23.15
CA LEU A 95 29.34 23.78 -22.07
C LEU A 95 29.44 22.57 -21.14
N GLU A 96 28.37 21.79 -21.03
CA GLU A 96 28.34 20.54 -20.28
C GLU A 96 29.08 19.40 -20.98
N SER A 97 29.36 18.32 -20.23
CA SER A 97 30.03 17.14 -20.80
C SER A 97 29.24 16.57 -21.99
N PRO A 98 29.90 16.21 -23.11
CA PRO A 98 29.24 15.57 -24.26
C PRO A 98 28.64 14.19 -23.93
N THR A 99 28.88 13.67 -22.73
CA THR A 99 28.25 12.46 -22.19
C THR A 99 26.95 12.72 -21.43
N GLN A 100 26.45 13.97 -21.41
CA GLN A 100 25.19 14.32 -20.76
C GLN A 100 24.17 14.81 -21.77
N LEU A 101 22.91 14.45 -21.52
CA LEU A 101 21.76 14.94 -22.26
C LEU A 101 20.91 15.81 -21.35
N GLY A 102 20.70 17.07 -21.77
CA GLY A 102 19.82 18.00 -21.11
C GLY A 102 18.42 17.96 -21.70
N TRP A 103 17.39 18.00 -20.85
CA TRP A 103 15.99 18.16 -21.26
C TRP A 103 15.21 19.00 -20.27
N ILE A 104 14.00 19.40 -20.65
CA ILE A 104 13.08 20.11 -19.78
C ILE A 104 12.00 19.12 -19.32
N ASP A 105 11.81 19.06 -18.02
CA ASP A 105 10.77 18.26 -17.39
C ASP A 105 9.69 19.18 -16.83
N CYS A 106 8.54 19.22 -17.50
CA CYS A 106 7.36 19.99 -17.14
C CYS A 106 6.54 19.22 -16.12
N ARG A 107 6.14 19.87 -15.02
CA ARG A 107 5.53 19.20 -13.86
C ARG A 107 4.47 20.05 -13.17
N ILE A 108 3.55 19.38 -12.48
CA ILE A 108 2.64 20.01 -11.51
C ILE A 108 3.40 20.11 -10.18
N SER A 109 3.55 21.33 -9.65
CA SER A 109 4.20 21.53 -8.35
C SER A 109 3.22 21.27 -7.20
N HIS A 110 2.10 21.97 -7.22
CA HIS A 110 1.04 21.88 -6.22
C HIS A 110 -0.22 22.58 -6.72
N VAL A 111 -1.32 22.41 -5.99
CA VAL A 111 -2.53 23.21 -6.18
C VAL A 111 -2.84 23.91 -4.87
N LYS A 112 -3.08 25.23 -4.94
CA LYS A 112 -3.47 26.03 -3.79
C LYS A 112 -4.97 26.21 -3.76
N VAL A 113 -5.62 25.81 -2.67
CA VAL A 113 -7.03 26.14 -2.38
C VAL A 113 -7.04 27.30 -1.38
N VAL A 114 -7.71 28.40 -1.72
CA VAL A 114 -7.80 29.59 -0.88
C VAL A 114 -9.20 29.70 -0.31
N LEU A 115 -9.28 29.83 1.02
CA LEU A 115 -10.50 30.14 1.75
C LEU A 115 -10.47 31.60 2.20
N ASN A 116 -11.51 32.34 1.82
CA ASN A 116 -11.75 33.71 2.24
C ASN A 116 -13.07 33.76 3.03
N GLN A 117 -13.18 34.66 4.02
CA GLN A 117 -14.43 34.80 4.78
C GLN A 117 -15.55 35.39 3.92
N ASP A 118 -15.20 36.30 3.02
CA ASP A 118 -16.17 37.10 2.24
C ASP A 118 -16.26 36.70 0.76
N GLN A 119 -15.51 35.69 0.33
CA GLN A 119 -15.48 35.23 -1.06
C GLN A 119 -15.58 33.71 -1.14
N PRO A 120 -16.19 33.17 -2.22
CA PRO A 120 -16.20 31.75 -2.44
C PRO A 120 -14.76 31.22 -2.50
N PRO A 121 -14.53 29.96 -2.05
CA PRO A 121 -13.22 29.34 -2.18
C PRO A 121 -12.74 29.33 -3.62
N ALA A 122 -11.42 29.41 -3.82
CA ALA A 122 -10.81 29.42 -5.14
C ALA A 122 -9.63 28.45 -5.20
N ALA A 123 -9.40 27.83 -6.35
CA ALA A 123 -8.24 26.97 -6.59
C ALA A 123 -7.30 27.57 -7.65
N LYS A 124 -5.99 27.38 -7.45
CA LYS A 124 -4.95 27.73 -8.42
C LYS A 124 -3.92 26.62 -8.52
N ALA A 125 -3.76 26.06 -9.72
CA ALA A 125 -2.68 25.12 -10.00
C ALA A 125 -1.36 25.87 -10.25
N TYR A 126 -0.29 25.37 -9.64
CA TYR A 126 1.07 25.84 -9.85
C TYR A 126 1.80 24.77 -10.65
N VAL A 127 2.06 25.09 -11.91
CA VAL A 127 2.79 24.26 -12.84
C VAL A 127 4.12 24.92 -13.17
N GLY A 128 5.13 24.12 -13.49
CA GLY A 128 6.46 24.63 -13.80
C GLY A 128 7.25 23.64 -14.63
N PHE A 129 8.53 23.93 -14.81
CA PHE A 129 9.46 23.04 -15.45
C PHE A 129 10.83 23.16 -14.81
N VAL A 130 11.63 22.10 -14.91
CA VAL A 130 13.03 22.07 -14.47
C VAL A 130 13.89 21.54 -15.60
N GLN A 131 15.12 22.04 -15.69
CA GLN A 131 16.11 21.43 -16.56
C GLN A 131 16.73 20.23 -15.85
N VAL A 132 16.72 19.09 -16.52
CA VAL A 132 17.30 17.84 -16.03
C VAL A 132 18.48 17.48 -16.92
N TRP A 133 19.55 17.00 -16.30
CA TRP A 133 20.73 16.47 -16.98
C TRP A 133 20.90 15.02 -16.57
N GLU A 134 20.89 14.12 -17.55
CA GLU A 134 21.24 12.71 -17.30
C GLU A 134 22.43 12.28 -18.15
N PRO A 135 23.27 11.37 -17.64
CA PRO A 135 24.29 10.73 -18.45
C PRO A 135 23.66 9.94 -19.60
N LEU A 136 24.16 10.12 -20.83
CA LEU A 136 23.92 9.23 -21.96
C LEU A 136 24.49 7.86 -21.57
N ALA A 137 23.62 6.93 -21.18
CA ALA A 137 23.91 5.78 -20.33
C ALA A 137 25.25 5.06 -20.58
N SER A 138 25.97 4.78 -19.48
CA SER A 138 26.51 3.42 -19.29
C SER A 138 25.36 2.59 -18.73
N GLY A 139 24.98 1.50 -19.40
CA GLY A 139 23.87 0.62 -19.01
C GLY A 139 24.09 -0.12 -17.69
N GLY A 140 24.09 0.63 -16.58
CA GLY A 140 24.20 0.09 -15.23
C GLY A 140 22.91 -0.60 -14.80
N PRO A 141 23.00 -1.64 -13.96
CA PRO A 141 21.84 -2.29 -13.37
C PRO A 141 21.01 -1.26 -12.56
N PRO A 142 19.70 -1.50 -12.37
CA PRO A 142 18.85 -0.60 -11.60
C PRO A 142 19.45 -0.32 -10.22
N LEU A 143 19.35 0.94 -9.78
CA LEU A 143 19.78 1.44 -8.47
C LEU A 143 19.47 0.39 -7.40
N GLN A 144 20.51 -0.21 -6.83
CA GLN A 144 20.38 -1.03 -5.64
C GLN A 144 19.73 -0.15 -4.56
N VAL A 145 18.60 -0.61 -4.02
CA VAL A 145 17.98 0.02 -2.85
C VAL A 145 19.07 0.06 -1.77
N PRO A 146 19.45 1.26 -1.27
CA PRO A 146 20.48 1.37 -0.25
C PRO A 146 20.10 0.47 0.92
N SER A 147 20.92 -0.53 1.19
CA SER A 147 20.74 -1.34 2.39
C SER A 147 21.11 -0.46 3.58
N ALA A 148 20.11 -0.08 4.37
CA ALA A 148 20.36 0.63 5.62
C ALA A 148 21.33 -0.20 6.48
N PRO A 149 22.29 0.43 7.17
CA PRO A 149 23.28 -0.28 7.97
C PRO A 149 22.57 -1.18 8.99
N ARG A 150 23.04 -2.43 9.09
CA ARG A 150 22.53 -3.38 10.07
C ARG A 150 22.87 -2.92 11.47
N ARG A 151 21.95 -3.15 12.40
CA ARG A 151 22.19 -2.92 13.82
C ARG A 151 23.18 -3.96 14.34
N THR A 152 24.03 -3.60 15.29
CA THR A 152 24.95 -4.52 15.98
C THR A 152 24.27 -5.13 17.21
N GLY A 153 24.38 -6.46 17.37
CA GLY A 153 23.78 -7.22 18.46
C GLY A 153 22.35 -7.72 18.19
N SER A 154 21.89 -8.69 18.97
CA SER A 154 20.50 -9.22 18.91
C SER A 154 19.64 -8.50 19.95
N PRO A 155 18.83 -7.49 19.57
CA PRO A 155 17.94 -6.81 20.51
C PRO A 155 16.87 -7.77 21.07
N SER A 156 16.31 -7.42 22.24
CA SER A 156 15.13 -8.12 22.78
C SER A 156 13.93 -7.94 21.86
N LEU A 157 12.93 -8.83 21.99
CA LEU A 157 11.69 -8.79 21.22
C LEU A 157 11.01 -7.41 21.30
N ASP A 158 10.91 -6.83 22.51
CA ASP A 158 10.29 -5.51 22.71
C ASP A 158 11.05 -4.39 21.99
N VAL A 159 12.39 -4.42 22.02
CA VAL A 159 13.21 -3.42 21.31
C VAL A 159 13.06 -3.56 19.80
N THR A 160 12.98 -4.79 19.28
CA THR A 160 12.71 -5.04 17.86
C THR A 160 11.34 -4.53 17.46
N MET A 161 10.31 -4.81 18.26
CA MET A 161 8.94 -4.36 18.01
C MET A 161 8.81 -2.83 18.06
N GLU A 162 9.41 -2.14 19.04
CA GLU A 162 9.38 -0.68 19.13
C GLU A 162 10.11 -0.02 17.96
N GLY A 163 11.25 -0.59 17.52
CA GLY A 163 11.95 -0.12 16.33
C GLY A 163 11.08 -0.19 15.08
N ALA A 164 10.40 -1.34 14.87
CA ALA A 164 9.49 -1.55 13.75
C ALA A 164 8.28 -0.60 13.80
N LEU A 165 7.69 -0.42 14.99
CA LEU A 165 6.58 0.50 15.18
C LEU A 165 6.99 1.95 14.90
N SER A 166 8.14 2.39 15.42
CA SER A 166 8.70 3.72 15.17
C SER A 166 8.98 3.96 13.68
N PHE A 167 9.56 2.97 12.99
CA PHE A 167 9.75 3.01 11.55
C PHE A 167 8.43 3.25 10.81
N LEU A 168 7.41 2.43 11.07
CA LEU A 168 6.11 2.55 10.40
C LEU A 168 5.42 3.88 10.74
N LEU A 169 5.41 4.31 12.01
CA LEU A 169 4.77 5.57 12.42
C LEU A 169 5.42 6.80 11.79
N SER A 170 6.74 6.79 11.61
CA SER A 170 7.50 7.88 10.99
C SER A 170 7.45 7.87 9.46
N SER A 171 7.08 6.74 8.85
CA SER A 171 6.96 6.60 7.39
C SER A 171 5.62 7.07 6.80
N ARG A 172 4.73 7.64 7.62
CA ARG A 172 3.46 8.19 7.14
C ARG A 172 3.66 9.49 6.39
N THR A 173 2.78 9.76 5.42
CA THR A 173 2.60 11.12 4.88
C THR A 173 2.04 12.04 5.97
N GLN A 174 2.07 13.36 5.73
CA GLN A 174 1.49 14.32 6.68
C GLN A 174 -0.02 14.09 6.86
N ALA A 175 -0.70 13.68 5.79
CA ALA A 175 -2.12 13.31 5.85
C ALA A 175 -2.36 12.12 6.78
N GLY A 176 -1.39 11.18 6.87
CA GLY A 176 -1.46 9.95 7.64
C GLY A 176 -1.56 8.67 6.79
N TRP A 177 -1.34 8.76 5.48
CA TRP A 177 -1.27 7.60 4.60
C TRP A 177 0.06 6.86 4.76
N TRP A 178 0.02 5.55 4.57
CA TRP A 178 1.20 4.76 4.21
C TRP A 178 1.14 4.43 2.73
N THR A 179 2.23 4.68 2.01
CA THR A 179 2.31 4.43 0.58
C THR A 179 3.48 3.51 0.26
N ASP A 180 3.30 2.55 -0.65
CA ASP A 180 4.37 1.65 -1.08
C ASP A 180 4.10 1.14 -2.51
N TYR A 181 5.01 0.32 -3.05
CA TYR A 181 4.93 -0.23 -4.40
C TYR A 181 4.91 0.86 -5.50
N ALA A 182 5.80 1.84 -5.39
CA ALA A 182 5.99 2.86 -6.42
C ALA A 182 6.71 2.31 -7.68
N GLY A 183 6.58 3.04 -8.80
CA GLY A 183 7.27 2.73 -10.06
C GLY A 183 6.42 2.09 -11.15
N PHE A 184 5.10 2.26 -11.05
CA PHE A 184 4.10 1.81 -12.02
C PHE A 184 3.29 3.00 -12.56
N ASP A 185 2.79 2.89 -13.79
CA ASP A 185 1.93 3.90 -14.42
C ASP A 185 0.56 4.01 -13.70
N GLU A 186 0.21 3.00 -12.91
CA GLU A 186 -0.95 2.93 -12.04
C GLU A 186 -0.82 3.82 -10.79
N GLY A 187 0.40 4.30 -10.50
CA GLY A 187 0.72 5.09 -9.31
C GLY A 187 1.05 4.24 -8.09
N VAL A 188 1.48 4.90 -7.01
CA VAL A 188 1.78 4.26 -5.72
C VAL A 188 0.51 3.71 -5.07
N SER A 189 0.61 2.62 -4.33
CA SER A 189 -0.50 2.13 -3.52
C SER A 189 -0.64 3.00 -2.27
N ASP A 190 -1.86 3.43 -1.96
CA ASP A 190 -2.16 4.19 -0.73
C ASP A 190 -3.22 3.49 0.13
N GLU A 191 -4.40 3.21 -0.42
CA GLU A 191 -5.54 2.60 0.28
C GLU A 191 -5.20 1.21 0.86
N TRP A 192 -4.73 0.29 0.02
CA TRP A 192 -4.38 -1.07 0.41
C TRP A 192 -3.25 -1.12 1.44
N VAL A 193 -2.12 -0.47 1.14
CA VAL A 193 -0.95 -0.43 2.02
C VAL A 193 -1.31 0.22 3.36
N THR A 194 -2.07 1.31 3.35
CA THR A 194 -2.53 1.98 4.57
C THR A 194 -3.37 1.05 5.43
N ALA A 195 -4.32 0.33 4.84
CA ALA A 195 -5.15 -0.61 5.58
C ALA A 195 -4.32 -1.77 6.17
N TYR A 196 -3.42 -2.35 5.37
CA TYR A 196 -2.56 -3.45 5.80
C TYR A 196 -1.64 -3.05 6.96
N VAL A 197 -0.93 -1.92 6.82
CA VAL A 197 -0.03 -1.39 7.85
C VAL A 197 -0.81 -0.98 9.10
N ALA A 198 -1.95 -0.32 8.96
CA ALA A 198 -2.78 0.09 10.09
C ALA A 198 -3.27 -1.10 10.93
N ASN A 199 -3.66 -2.21 10.28
CA ASN A 199 -4.00 -3.46 10.98
C ASN A 199 -2.80 -4.00 11.78
N ALA A 200 -1.61 -4.02 11.18
CA ALA A 200 -0.41 -4.54 11.83
C ALA A 200 0.02 -3.72 13.05
N ILE A 201 0.04 -2.39 12.95
CA ILE A 201 0.46 -1.54 14.09
C ILE A 201 -0.59 -1.54 15.20
N ASP A 202 -1.89 -1.62 14.89
CA ASP A 202 -2.95 -1.66 15.89
C ASP A 202 -2.89 -2.96 16.73
N GLU A 203 -2.34 -4.04 16.18
CA GLU A 203 -2.10 -5.31 16.88
C GLU A 203 -1.05 -5.20 18.01
N THR A 204 -0.24 -4.13 18.03
CA THR A 204 0.75 -3.90 19.08
C THR A 204 0.15 -3.54 20.44
N GLY A 205 -1.07 -2.98 20.45
CA GLY A 205 -1.71 -2.41 21.64
C GLY A 205 -1.20 -1.00 22.02
N ASP A 206 -0.27 -0.42 21.26
CA ASP A 206 0.28 0.92 21.55
C ASP A 206 -0.73 2.04 21.23
N SER A 207 -0.83 3.02 22.13
CA SER A 207 -1.79 4.14 21.99
C SER A 207 -1.50 5.05 20.78
N ARG A 208 -0.23 5.29 20.43
CA ARG A 208 0.21 6.02 19.23
C ARG A 208 -0.20 5.23 17.98
N ALA A 209 -0.04 3.91 18.01
CA ALA A 209 -0.46 3.03 16.92
C ALA A 209 -1.98 3.07 16.72
N ARG A 210 -2.77 2.98 17.79
CA ARG A 210 -4.23 3.11 17.76
C ARG A 210 -4.68 4.46 17.19
N GLN A 211 -4.02 5.55 17.58
CA GLN A 211 -4.32 6.88 17.03
C GLN A 211 -4.01 6.96 15.54
N ALA A 212 -2.88 6.40 15.09
CA ALA A 212 -2.50 6.34 13.69
C ALA A 212 -3.51 5.49 12.87
N ALA A 213 -3.93 4.34 13.38
CA ALA A 213 -4.94 3.48 12.77
C ALA A 213 -6.31 4.19 12.65
N ARG A 214 -6.73 4.95 13.67
CA ARG A 214 -7.94 5.79 13.60
C ARG A 214 -7.82 6.89 12.55
N ARG A 215 -6.65 7.53 12.41
CA ARG A 215 -6.41 8.52 11.35
C ARG A 215 -6.52 7.86 9.97
N ALA A 216 -5.90 6.70 9.77
CA ALA A 216 -6.02 5.95 8.53
C ALA A 216 -7.48 5.60 8.19
N TRP A 217 -8.25 5.09 9.14
CA TRP A 217 -9.68 4.86 8.94
C TRP A 217 -10.44 6.15 8.58
N SER A 218 -10.11 7.27 9.22
CA SER A 218 -10.75 8.56 8.92
C SER A 218 -10.50 9.05 7.49
N LEU A 219 -9.37 8.69 6.88
CA LEU A 219 -9.06 8.98 5.48
C LEU A 219 -9.77 7.99 4.55
N LEU A 220 -9.63 6.69 4.82
CA LEU A 220 -10.23 5.61 4.03
C LEU A 220 -11.75 5.75 3.95
N LYS A 221 -12.41 6.14 5.05
CA LYS A 221 -13.87 6.26 5.07
C LYS A 221 -14.43 7.40 4.20
N GLN A 222 -13.59 8.37 3.83
CA GLN A 222 -13.95 9.50 2.98
C GLN A 222 -13.83 9.19 1.49
N ARG A 223 -13.31 8.02 1.10
CA ARG A 223 -13.34 7.56 -0.30
C ARG A 223 -14.78 7.32 -0.75
N VAL A 224 -15.15 7.89 -1.90
CA VAL A 224 -16.54 8.02 -2.38
C VAL A 224 -17.09 6.83 -3.18
N ARG A 225 -16.36 5.72 -3.28
CA ARG A 225 -16.78 4.47 -3.97
C ARG A 225 -17.18 3.36 -3.00
N ASP A 226 -17.81 2.27 -3.45
CA ASP A 226 -18.29 1.22 -2.54
C ASP A 226 -17.18 0.35 -1.93
N GLY A 227 -16.16 -0.01 -2.70
CA GLY A 227 -14.97 -0.72 -2.21
C GLY A 227 -13.78 0.20 -1.93
N TRP A 228 -12.61 -0.42 -1.77
CA TRP A 228 -11.29 0.22 -1.80
C TRP A 228 -10.40 -0.57 -2.74
N GLY A 229 -9.32 0.05 -3.22
CA GLY A 229 -8.45 -0.51 -4.25
C GLY A 229 -6.98 -0.31 -3.93
N TRP A 230 -6.13 -0.55 -4.92
CA TRP A 230 -4.70 -0.24 -4.86
C TRP A 230 -4.43 1.20 -4.43
N ASN A 231 -5.12 2.14 -5.07
CA ASN A 231 -5.19 3.55 -4.72
C ASN A 231 -6.52 4.15 -5.22
N TYR A 232 -6.72 5.45 -5.07
CA TYR A 232 -7.95 6.12 -5.53
C TYR A 232 -8.25 5.96 -7.03
N VAL A 233 -7.21 5.85 -7.86
CA VAL A 233 -7.32 5.87 -9.32
C VAL A 233 -7.61 4.47 -9.89
N GLN A 234 -7.02 3.44 -9.30
CA GLN A 234 -7.26 2.06 -9.72
C GLN A 234 -8.63 1.58 -9.26
N PRO A 235 -9.32 0.67 -10.00
CA PRO A 235 -10.59 0.11 -9.56
C PRO A 235 -10.54 -0.47 -8.15
N ALA A 236 -11.69 -0.47 -7.48
CA ALA A 236 -11.80 -1.15 -6.21
C ALA A 236 -11.65 -2.67 -6.38
N ASP A 237 -11.11 -3.34 -5.37
CA ASP A 237 -10.82 -4.76 -5.40
C ASP A 237 -11.13 -5.42 -4.04
N ALA A 238 -11.30 -6.76 -4.06
CA ALA A 238 -11.64 -7.51 -2.86
C ALA A 238 -10.55 -7.52 -1.79
N ASP A 239 -9.27 -7.57 -2.17
CA ASP A 239 -8.17 -7.67 -1.19
C ASP A 239 -8.03 -6.36 -0.42
N SER A 240 -7.93 -5.24 -1.14
CA SER A 240 -7.90 -3.90 -0.56
C SER A 240 -9.13 -3.63 0.32
N THR A 241 -10.32 -3.97 -0.18
CA THR A 241 -11.56 -3.81 0.59
C THR A 241 -11.56 -4.64 1.87
N LEU A 242 -11.13 -5.90 1.80
CA LEU A 242 -11.01 -6.77 2.98
C LEU A 242 -10.11 -6.14 4.05
N TRP A 243 -8.91 -5.69 3.68
CA TRP A 243 -7.97 -5.11 4.66
C TRP A 243 -8.54 -3.87 5.34
N VAL A 244 -9.29 -3.05 4.60
CA VAL A 244 -9.98 -1.88 5.16
C VAL A 244 -11.11 -2.31 6.11
N LEU A 245 -11.89 -3.34 5.76
CA LEU A 245 -12.96 -3.86 6.62
C LEU A 245 -12.42 -4.53 7.89
N GLN A 246 -11.27 -5.20 7.81
CA GLN A 246 -10.57 -5.72 9.00
C GLN A 246 -10.16 -4.57 9.92
N LEU A 247 -9.60 -3.48 9.37
CA LEU A 247 -9.28 -2.28 10.15
C LEU A 247 -10.53 -1.70 10.82
N ALA A 248 -11.61 -1.53 10.06
CA ALA A 248 -12.88 -1.03 10.59
C ALA A 248 -13.39 -1.92 11.72
N SER A 249 -13.35 -3.25 11.56
CA SER A 249 -13.72 -4.21 12.61
C SER A 249 -12.89 -4.04 13.88
N ARG A 250 -11.56 -3.93 13.76
CA ARG A 250 -10.65 -3.71 14.90
C ARG A 250 -10.89 -2.38 15.62
N LEU A 251 -11.34 -1.37 14.89
CA LEU A 251 -11.67 -0.05 15.42
C LEU A 251 -13.09 0.03 16.01
N GLY A 252 -13.92 -1.01 15.85
CA GLY A 252 -15.33 -1.00 16.27
C GLY A 252 -16.26 -0.26 15.30
N GLU A 253 -15.82 -0.08 14.06
CA GLU A 253 -16.43 0.78 13.03
C GLU A 253 -17.10 -0.02 11.90
N LEU A 254 -17.16 -1.34 12.03
CA LEU A 254 -17.73 -2.23 11.00
C LEU A 254 -19.21 -1.95 10.73
N GLN A 255 -19.94 -1.40 11.70
CA GLN A 255 -21.36 -1.02 11.56
C GLN A 255 -21.56 0.35 10.91
N SER A 256 -20.49 1.09 10.61
CA SER A 256 -20.60 2.37 9.92
C SER A 256 -21.20 2.19 8.52
N PRO A 257 -21.98 3.16 7.99
CA PRO A 257 -22.55 3.07 6.65
C PRO A 257 -21.50 2.79 5.57
N ARG A 258 -20.30 3.36 5.72
CA ARG A 258 -19.19 3.15 4.79
C ARG A 258 -18.67 1.71 4.82
N ALA A 259 -18.46 1.14 6.01
CA ALA A 259 -18.04 -0.25 6.14
C ALA A 259 -19.11 -1.23 5.61
N GLN A 260 -20.39 -0.93 5.80
CA GLN A 260 -21.48 -1.77 5.28
C GLN A 260 -21.54 -1.77 3.74
N ARG A 261 -21.29 -0.62 3.08
CA ARG A 261 -21.13 -0.58 1.62
C ARG A 261 -19.93 -1.40 1.16
N GLY A 262 -18.80 -1.28 1.84
CA GLY A 262 -17.61 -2.11 1.57
C GLY A 262 -17.87 -3.61 1.76
N LEU A 263 -18.62 -4.01 2.77
CA LEU A 263 -18.97 -5.41 3.00
C LEU A 263 -19.90 -5.94 1.89
N THR A 264 -20.85 -5.12 1.45
CA THR A 264 -21.72 -5.45 0.31
C THR A 264 -20.91 -5.62 -0.96
N PHE A 265 -19.96 -4.71 -1.21
CA PHE A 265 -19.00 -4.82 -2.30
C PHE A 265 -18.21 -6.13 -2.21
N LEU A 266 -17.54 -6.40 -1.09
CA LEU A 266 -16.70 -7.58 -0.91
C LEU A 266 -17.47 -8.89 -1.12
N ARG A 267 -18.73 -8.97 -0.66
CA ARG A 267 -19.57 -10.16 -0.84
C ARG A 267 -19.88 -10.47 -2.30
N ARG A 268 -19.90 -9.48 -3.19
CA ARG A 268 -20.09 -9.71 -4.63
C ARG A 268 -18.92 -10.46 -5.26
N HIS A 269 -17.74 -10.42 -4.64
CA HIS A 269 -16.55 -11.12 -5.11
C HIS A 269 -16.48 -12.59 -4.69
N LEU A 270 -17.39 -13.04 -3.82
CA LEU A 270 -17.50 -14.44 -3.44
C LEU A 270 -18.11 -15.24 -4.60
N GLN A 271 -17.36 -16.22 -5.09
CA GLN A 271 -17.72 -17.08 -6.20
C GLN A 271 -18.55 -18.29 -5.73
N PRO A 272 -19.29 -18.97 -6.64
CA PRO A 272 -20.10 -20.15 -6.29
C PRO A 272 -19.30 -21.30 -5.68
N ASP A 273 -18.01 -21.41 -6.00
CA ASP A 273 -17.10 -22.41 -5.44
C ASP A 273 -16.49 -21.97 -4.09
N GLY A 274 -16.91 -20.83 -3.53
CA GLY A 274 -16.40 -20.25 -2.31
C GLY A 274 -15.06 -19.50 -2.45
N GLY A 275 -14.44 -19.51 -3.63
CA GLY A 275 -13.28 -18.66 -3.91
C GLY A 275 -13.66 -17.18 -3.91
N VAL A 276 -12.70 -16.30 -3.65
CA VAL A 276 -12.90 -14.85 -3.73
C VAL A 276 -12.07 -14.28 -4.87
N ALA A 277 -12.73 -13.67 -5.85
CA ALA A 277 -12.07 -13.01 -6.97
C ALA A 277 -11.54 -11.63 -6.57
N THR A 278 -10.36 -11.24 -7.06
CA THR A 278 -9.83 -9.89 -6.76
C THR A 278 -10.67 -8.82 -7.43
N TYR A 279 -10.99 -9.04 -8.70
CA TYR A 279 -11.80 -8.14 -9.50
C TYR A 279 -13.01 -8.89 -10.08
N LEU A 280 -14.05 -8.14 -10.41
CA LEU A 280 -15.19 -8.63 -11.19
C LEU A 280 -15.11 -8.10 -12.63
N SER A 281 -15.66 -8.86 -13.57
CA SER A 281 -15.60 -8.54 -15.00
C SER A 281 -16.36 -7.27 -15.39
N ASP A 282 -17.35 -6.87 -14.58
CA ASP A 282 -18.12 -5.63 -14.77
C ASP A 282 -17.32 -4.37 -14.38
N HIS A 283 -16.24 -4.50 -13.62
CA HIS A 283 -15.29 -3.40 -13.37
C HIS A 283 -14.43 -3.04 -14.59
N ARG A 284 -14.53 -3.80 -15.71
CA ARG A 284 -13.77 -3.52 -16.93
C ARG A 284 -13.94 -2.08 -17.43
N SER A 285 -15.12 -1.49 -17.26
CA SER A 285 -15.36 -0.08 -17.62
C SER A 285 -14.60 0.91 -16.74
N GLU A 286 -14.27 0.56 -15.50
CA GLU A 286 -13.51 1.43 -14.58
C GLU A 286 -12.04 1.57 -15.00
N TRP A 287 -11.45 0.57 -15.67
CA TRP A 287 -10.12 0.72 -16.28
C TRP A 287 -10.12 1.59 -17.55
N SER A 288 -11.29 1.74 -18.19
CA SER A 288 -11.43 2.44 -19.48
C SER A 288 -11.74 3.94 -19.36
N SER A 289 -11.97 4.46 -18.15
CA SER A 289 -12.22 5.89 -17.92
C SER A 289 -10.95 6.76 -17.98
N ARG A 290 -9.78 6.17 -18.23
CA ARG A 290 -8.60 6.90 -18.70
C ARG A 290 -8.93 7.51 -20.06
N ALA A 291 -9.23 8.81 -20.05
CA ALA A 291 -9.65 9.61 -21.20
C ALA A 291 -8.98 9.15 -22.53
N HIS A 292 -9.81 8.67 -23.45
CA HIS A 292 -9.52 8.52 -24.89
C HIS A 292 -8.56 7.41 -25.38
N ALA A 293 -8.28 6.37 -24.60
CA ALA A 293 -7.60 5.17 -25.10
C ALA A 293 -8.54 3.96 -25.12
N ASP A 294 -8.38 3.07 -26.12
CA ASP A 294 -9.02 1.76 -26.13
C ASP A 294 -8.85 1.07 -24.76
N PRO A 295 -9.89 0.36 -24.24
CA PRO A 295 -9.78 -0.32 -22.96
C PRO A 295 -8.54 -1.22 -22.97
N LEU A 296 -7.59 -0.90 -22.09
CA LEU A 296 -6.35 -1.66 -21.98
C LEU A 296 -6.70 -3.15 -21.84
N PRO A 297 -6.01 -4.05 -22.56
CA PRO A 297 -6.24 -5.46 -22.39
C PRO A 297 -5.97 -5.81 -20.93
N VAL A 298 -6.97 -6.38 -20.27
CA VAL A 298 -6.89 -6.88 -18.88
C VAL A 298 -6.74 -8.39 -18.93
N ASN A 299 -5.94 -8.95 -18.04
CA ASN A 299 -5.80 -10.40 -17.94
C ASN A 299 -7.12 -11.02 -17.43
N PRO A 300 -7.77 -11.91 -18.20
CA PRO A 300 -9.06 -12.48 -17.80
C PRO A 300 -8.99 -13.30 -16.50
N ALA A 301 -7.82 -13.85 -16.17
CA ALA A 301 -7.64 -14.60 -14.93
C ALA A 301 -7.77 -13.71 -13.67
N TRP A 302 -7.76 -12.39 -13.79
CA TRP A 302 -7.99 -11.46 -12.68
C TRP A 302 -9.41 -11.54 -12.10
N TYR A 303 -10.33 -12.17 -12.84
CA TYR A 303 -11.72 -12.37 -12.45
C TYR A 303 -11.97 -13.74 -11.80
N ASP A 304 -10.96 -14.62 -11.77
CA ASP A 304 -11.07 -15.94 -11.15
C ASP A 304 -10.94 -15.83 -9.63
N GLY A 305 -11.41 -16.87 -8.92
CA GLY A 305 -11.19 -17.01 -7.49
C GLY A 305 -9.70 -17.15 -7.18
N HIS A 306 -9.15 -16.23 -6.37
CA HIS A 306 -7.74 -16.23 -6.01
C HIS A 306 -7.54 -16.78 -4.60
N THR A 307 -6.78 -17.87 -4.47
CA THR A 307 -6.52 -18.54 -3.20
C THR A 307 -5.94 -17.59 -2.14
N CYS A 308 -5.04 -16.66 -2.51
CA CYS A 308 -4.47 -15.71 -1.56
C CYS A 308 -5.48 -14.71 -0.99
N VAL A 309 -6.42 -14.22 -1.81
CA VAL A 309 -7.50 -13.33 -1.35
C VAL A 309 -8.55 -14.12 -0.57
N THR A 310 -8.86 -15.33 -1.01
CA THR A 310 -9.74 -16.28 -0.32
C THR A 310 -9.19 -16.60 1.08
N ALA A 311 -7.88 -16.84 1.20
CA ALA A 311 -7.19 -17.11 2.46
C ALA A 311 -7.29 -15.94 3.43
N ALA A 312 -7.08 -14.70 2.95
CA ALA A 312 -7.25 -13.52 3.76
C ALA A 312 -8.71 -13.32 4.20
N CYS A 313 -9.68 -13.60 3.31
CA CYS A 313 -11.12 -13.50 3.60
C CYS A 313 -11.61 -14.55 4.60
N ALA A 314 -11.05 -15.76 4.60
CA ALA A 314 -11.56 -16.87 5.40
C ALA A 314 -11.46 -16.65 6.92
N ALA A 315 -10.54 -15.79 7.37
CA ALA A 315 -10.44 -15.39 8.77
C ALA A 315 -11.41 -14.24 9.14
N PHE A 316 -12.11 -13.65 8.17
CA PHE A 316 -13.02 -12.54 8.37
C PHE A 316 -14.46 -13.04 8.45
N GLU A 317 -14.95 -13.19 9.69
CA GLU A 317 -16.27 -13.76 10.02
C GLU A 317 -17.44 -13.24 9.14
N PRO A 318 -17.53 -11.95 8.77
CA PRO A 318 -18.63 -11.44 7.93
C PRO A 318 -18.74 -12.05 6.52
N MET A 319 -17.70 -12.76 6.05
CA MET A 319 -17.70 -13.51 4.80
C MET A 319 -18.32 -14.91 4.92
N GLY A 320 -18.61 -15.37 6.13
CA GLY A 320 -19.18 -16.68 6.39
C GLY A 320 -18.22 -17.84 6.12
N PRO A 321 -18.74 -19.08 6.07
CA PRO A 321 -17.90 -20.29 6.05
C PRO A 321 -17.37 -20.68 4.66
N GLU A 322 -17.88 -20.07 3.59
CA GLU A 322 -17.60 -20.53 2.21
C GLU A 322 -16.12 -20.37 1.80
N PRO A 323 -15.44 -19.24 2.07
CA PRO A 323 -14.01 -19.14 1.80
C PRO A 323 -13.19 -20.22 2.52
N LEU A 324 -13.54 -20.53 3.76
CA LEU A 324 -12.85 -21.58 4.53
C LEU A 324 -13.07 -22.97 3.91
N LYS A 325 -14.28 -23.27 3.42
CA LYS A 325 -14.55 -24.52 2.69
C LYS A 325 -13.75 -24.61 1.39
N ALA A 326 -13.58 -23.50 0.66
CA ALA A 326 -12.75 -23.46 -0.54
C ALA A 326 -11.29 -23.76 -0.23
N LEU A 327 -10.73 -23.15 0.83
CA LEU A 327 -9.35 -23.41 1.25
C LEU A 327 -9.07 -24.88 1.56
N ARG A 328 -10.02 -25.59 2.18
CA ARG A 328 -9.87 -27.03 2.48
C ARG A 328 -9.68 -27.90 1.23
N ARG A 329 -10.22 -27.46 0.08
CA ARG A 329 -10.09 -28.13 -1.23
C ARG A 329 -8.84 -27.69 -2.00
N GLN A 330 -8.29 -26.52 -1.67
CA GLN A 330 -7.20 -25.88 -2.41
C GLN A 330 -5.81 -26.14 -1.81
N GLN A 331 -5.70 -26.84 -0.68
CA GLN A 331 -4.39 -27.21 -0.12
C GLN A 331 -3.70 -28.19 -1.08
N ALA A 332 -2.46 -27.88 -1.45
CA ALA A 332 -1.63 -28.75 -2.26
C ALA A 332 -1.13 -29.96 -1.46
N ASP A 333 -0.64 -30.97 -2.16
CA ASP A 333 -0.14 -32.22 -1.55
C ASP A 333 1.07 -31.98 -0.61
N ASP A 334 1.87 -30.96 -0.89
CA ASP A 334 3.01 -30.55 -0.04
C ASP A 334 2.58 -29.79 1.23
N GLY A 335 1.29 -29.50 1.39
CA GLY A 335 0.73 -28.78 2.54
C GLY A 335 0.59 -27.26 2.33
N SER A 336 1.06 -26.70 1.22
CA SER A 336 1.00 -25.28 0.94
C SER A 336 -0.31 -24.84 0.25
N TRP A 337 -0.51 -23.54 0.15
CA TRP A 337 -1.51 -22.93 -0.74
C TRP A 337 -0.81 -22.02 -1.74
N LYS A 338 -1.17 -22.18 -3.02
CA LYS A 338 -0.61 -21.39 -4.11
C LYS A 338 -1.10 -19.94 -4.05
N SER A 339 -0.19 -18.99 -4.17
CA SER A 339 -0.51 -17.57 -4.34
C SER A 339 -0.78 -17.21 -5.80
N TYR A 340 -1.69 -16.26 -6.05
CA TYR A 340 -1.87 -15.65 -7.37
C TYR A 340 -1.05 -14.37 -7.50
N TRP A 341 -1.26 -13.41 -6.60
CA TRP A 341 -0.60 -12.09 -6.62
C TRP A 341 0.77 -12.03 -5.95
N TRP A 342 1.20 -13.10 -5.28
CA TRP A 342 2.44 -13.11 -4.50
C TRP A 342 3.44 -14.07 -5.12
N GLN A 343 4.69 -13.65 -5.19
CA GLN A 343 5.78 -14.51 -5.66
C GLN A 343 5.96 -15.73 -4.74
N SER A 344 5.81 -15.53 -3.43
CA SER A 344 5.95 -16.60 -2.44
C SER A 344 4.60 -17.20 -2.05
N ALA A 345 4.55 -18.53 -1.96
CA ALA A 345 3.40 -19.27 -1.41
C ALA A 345 3.26 -19.07 0.11
N ALA A 346 4.29 -18.55 0.79
CA ALA A 346 4.28 -18.33 2.23
C ALA A 346 3.15 -17.39 2.66
N TYR A 347 2.82 -16.38 1.85
CA TYR A 347 1.75 -15.43 2.16
C TYR A 347 0.39 -16.13 2.25
N CYS A 348 0.01 -16.83 1.17
CA CYS A 348 -1.25 -17.53 1.11
C CYS A 348 -1.33 -18.64 2.17
N THR A 349 -0.24 -19.38 2.36
CA THR A 349 -0.15 -20.48 3.32
C THR A 349 -0.31 -20.00 4.77
N ALA A 350 0.31 -18.87 5.14
CA ALA A 350 0.14 -18.29 6.47
C ALA A 350 -1.30 -17.89 6.75
N HIS A 351 -1.95 -17.19 5.81
CA HIS A 351 -3.34 -16.77 5.97
C HIS A 351 -4.31 -17.95 6.02
N ALA A 352 -4.09 -18.97 5.19
CA ALA A 352 -4.92 -20.17 5.18
C ALA A 352 -4.78 -20.99 6.47
N ALA A 353 -3.54 -21.22 6.93
CA ALA A 353 -3.28 -21.94 8.17
C ALA A 353 -3.89 -21.26 9.38
N GLU A 354 -3.82 -19.93 9.46
CA GLU A 354 -4.44 -19.15 10.53
C GLU A 354 -5.96 -19.24 10.52
N ALA A 355 -6.59 -19.08 9.35
CA ALA A 355 -8.04 -19.17 9.23
C ALA A 355 -8.55 -20.57 9.67
N LEU A 356 -7.86 -21.63 9.25
CA LEU A 356 -8.16 -23.01 9.62
C LEU A 356 -7.94 -23.27 11.12
N ALA A 357 -6.84 -22.76 11.69
CA ALA A 357 -6.54 -22.89 13.11
C ALA A 357 -7.58 -22.18 13.99
N CYS A 358 -8.00 -20.96 13.61
CA CYS A 358 -9.02 -20.21 14.33
C CYS A 358 -10.40 -20.87 14.30
N ASN A 359 -10.76 -21.57 13.22
CA ASN A 359 -12.03 -22.29 13.13
C ASN A 359 -12.08 -23.53 14.05
N GLY A 360 -10.94 -24.18 14.27
CA GLY A 360 -10.80 -25.23 15.30
C GLY A 360 -11.48 -26.58 15.00
N ALA A 361 -11.97 -26.81 13.77
CA ALA A 361 -12.51 -28.11 13.39
C ALA A 361 -11.41 -29.19 13.40
N VAL A 362 -11.78 -30.43 13.75
CA VAL A 362 -10.82 -31.54 13.89
C VAL A 362 -10.05 -31.77 12.58
N ASP A 363 -10.75 -31.79 11.45
CA ASP A 363 -10.17 -32.00 10.11
C ASP A 363 -9.27 -30.84 9.63
N ASP A 364 -9.34 -29.68 10.28
CA ASP A 364 -8.48 -28.54 9.98
C ASP A 364 -7.10 -28.69 10.65
N ARG A 365 -7.01 -29.47 11.74
CA ARG A 365 -5.75 -29.68 12.47
C ARG A 365 -4.69 -30.34 11.61
N ASP A 366 -5.06 -31.40 10.89
CA ASP A 366 -4.13 -32.12 10.02
C ASP A 366 -3.64 -31.24 8.86
N ARG A 367 -4.52 -30.38 8.33
CA ARG A 367 -4.16 -29.41 7.29
C ARG A 367 -3.14 -28.39 7.79
N VAL A 368 -3.35 -27.86 9.00
CA VAL A 368 -2.41 -26.93 9.64
C VAL A 368 -1.08 -27.61 9.96
N VAL A 369 -1.08 -28.89 10.35
CA VAL A 369 0.16 -29.65 10.57
C VAL A 369 0.96 -29.79 9.28
N ARG A 370 0.33 -30.18 8.17
CA ARG A 370 1.01 -30.25 6.85
C ARG A 370 1.57 -28.90 6.42
N ALA A 371 0.83 -27.81 6.66
CA ALA A 371 1.30 -26.46 6.38
C ALA A 371 2.54 -26.09 7.21
N ALA A 372 2.58 -26.50 8.48
CA ALA A 372 3.73 -26.30 9.37
C ALA A 372 4.95 -27.12 8.93
N GLU A 373 4.75 -28.35 8.45
CA GLU A 373 5.82 -29.17 7.88
C GLU A 373 6.40 -28.53 6.61
N TRP A 374 5.54 -28.04 5.72
CA TRP A 374 5.95 -27.26 4.56
C TRP A 374 6.77 -26.02 4.95
N ALA A 375 6.30 -25.25 5.93
CA ALA A 375 6.97 -24.04 6.41
C ALA A 375 8.36 -24.35 7.02
N ARG A 376 8.51 -25.48 7.71
CA ARG A 376 9.82 -25.95 8.20
C ARG A 376 10.74 -26.29 7.05
N HIS A 377 10.26 -27.04 6.07
CA HIS A 377 11.06 -27.38 4.89
C HIS A 377 11.54 -26.11 4.16
N LEU A 378 10.67 -25.11 4.01
CA LEU A 378 11.05 -23.83 3.41
C LEU A 378 12.16 -23.13 4.20
N LEU A 379 12.05 -23.10 5.54
CA LEU A 379 13.08 -22.51 6.42
C LEU A 379 14.42 -23.27 6.37
N ASP A 380 14.40 -24.58 6.19
CA ASP A 380 15.59 -25.42 6.12
C ASP A 380 16.26 -25.39 4.72
N SER A 381 15.49 -25.09 3.67
CA SER A 381 15.95 -25.15 2.27
C SER A 381 16.91 -24.03 1.83
N GLY A 382 17.08 -22.96 2.62
CA GLY A 382 18.08 -21.92 2.33
C GLY A 382 17.74 -20.52 2.83
N THR A 383 18.19 -19.51 2.06
CA THR A 383 18.07 -18.09 2.42
C THR A 383 16.64 -17.59 2.24
N VAL A 384 15.84 -17.72 3.29
CA VAL A 384 14.48 -17.16 3.36
C VAL A 384 14.52 -15.65 3.63
N THR A 385 13.77 -14.88 2.86
CA THR A 385 13.66 -13.42 3.02
C THR A 385 12.97 -13.03 4.35
N PRO A 386 13.10 -11.77 4.83
CA PRO A 386 12.38 -11.32 6.03
C PRO A 386 10.85 -11.51 5.93
N PHE A 387 10.26 -11.18 4.77
CA PHE A 387 8.84 -11.37 4.52
C PHE A 387 8.42 -12.83 4.64
N GLU A 388 9.10 -13.73 3.94
CA GLU A 388 8.79 -15.16 3.96
C GLU A 388 9.02 -15.79 5.34
N ARG A 389 10.09 -15.39 6.03
CA ARG A 389 10.40 -15.89 7.38
C ARG A 389 9.33 -15.47 8.38
N ALA A 390 8.84 -14.24 8.29
CA ALA A 390 7.74 -13.78 9.13
C ALA A 390 6.46 -14.58 8.88
N LEU A 391 6.18 -14.94 7.62
CA LEU A 391 5.00 -15.71 7.24
C LEU A 391 5.10 -17.19 7.61
N THR A 392 6.25 -17.83 7.42
CA THR A 392 6.47 -19.22 7.85
C THR A 392 6.38 -19.35 9.36
N LEU A 393 6.94 -18.40 10.12
CA LEU A 393 6.76 -18.33 11.57
C LEU A 393 5.27 -18.26 11.97
N ARG A 394 4.47 -17.46 11.25
CA ARG A 394 3.01 -17.41 11.47
C ARG A 394 2.32 -18.76 11.22
N VAL A 395 2.72 -19.49 10.17
CA VAL A 395 2.24 -20.86 9.93
C VAL A 395 2.58 -21.78 11.11
N LEU A 396 3.82 -21.73 11.62
CA LEU A 396 4.25 -22.54 12.76
C LEU A 396 3.49 -22.22 14.04
N LEU A 397 3.21 -20.93 14.29
CA LEU A 397 2.43 -20.47 15.43
C LEU A 397 0.94 -20.86 15.35
N ALA A 398 0.42 -21.13 14.15
CA ALA A 398 -0.96 -21.61 13.99
C ALA A 398 -1.15 -23.06 14.49
N ARG A 399 -0.06 -23.81 14.73
CA ARG A 399 -0.12 -25.19 15.19
C ARG A 399 -0.59 -25.27 16.67
N PRO A 400 -1.50 -26.19 17.03
CA PRO A 400 -2.01 -26.33 18.41
C PRO A 400 -0.96 -26.66 19.49
N LYS A 401 0.19 -27.21 19.10
CA LYS A 401 1.36 -27.39 19.97
C LYS A 401 2.47 -26.53 19.40
N VAL A 402 2.62 -25.34 19.98
CA VAL A 402 3.70 -24.41 19.61
C VAL A 402 5.03 -25.08 19.92
N ALA A 403 6.02 -24.76 19.09
CA ALA A 403 7.44 -25.00 19.37
C ALA A 403 7.78 -24.63 20.82
N ASP A 404 8.70 -25.36 21.47
CA ASP A 404 9.18 -24.93 22.77
C ASP A 404 9.84 -23.53 22.66
N ALA A 405 9.94 -22.82 23.78
CA ALA A 405 10.45 -21.43 23.78
C ALA A 405 11.86 -21.32 23.16
N SER A 406 12.68 -22.37 23.25
CA SER A 406 14.04 -22.38 22.68
C SER A 406 14.03 -22.50 21.15
N GLU A 407 13.13 -23.33 20.59
CA GLU A 407 12.92 -23.43 19.15
C GLU A 407 12.36 -22.11 18.60
N LEU A 408 11.40 -21.49 19.30
CA LEU A 408 10.83 -20.20 18.87
C LEU A 408 11.90 -19.09 18.85
N GLN A 409 12.71 -18.97 19.90
CA GLN A 409 13.84 -18.03 19.93
C GLN A 409 14.84 -18.26 18.81
N ARG A 410 15.19 -19.53 18.53
CA ARG A 410 16.08 -19.88 17.42
C ARG A 410 15.53 -19.44 16.08
N LEU A 411 14.22 -19.59 15.86
CA LEU A 411 13.57 -19.21 14.60
C LEU A 411 13.40 -17.68 14.44
N LEU A 412 13.27 -16.96 15.55
CA LEU A 412 13.13 -15.49 15.57
C LEU A 412 14.45 -14.75 15.41
N LYS A 413 15.54 -15.29 15.95
CA LYS A 413 16.86 -14.63 15.94
C LYS A 413 17.27 -14.07 14.58
N PRO A 414 17.10 -14.77 13.43
CA PRO A 414 17.42 -14.21 12.12
C PRO A 414 16.57 -12.98 11.73
N LEU A 415 15.32 -12.87 12.19
CA LEU A 415 14.52 -11.65 11.98
C LEU A 415 15.07 -10.50 12.82
N SER A 416 15.33 -10.71 14.10
CA SER A 416 15.89 -9.67 14.97
C SER A 416 17.27 -9.18 14.49
N ASP A 417 18.13 -10.11 14.04
CA ASP A 417 19.47 -9.78 13.54
C ASP A 417 19.47 -9.07 12.17
N SER A 418 18.40 -9.20 11.40
CA SER A 418 18.27 -8.57 10.08
C SER A 418 17.53 -7.23 10.11
N GLN A 419 17.07 -6.77 11.28
CA GLN A 419 16.47 -5.46 11.41
C GLN A 419 17.52 -4.36 11.15
N ALA A 420 17.18 -3.41 10.28
CA ALA A 420 18.01 -2.26 9.99
C ALA A 420 18.02 -1.28 11.18
N ALA A 421 19.02 -0.39 11.21
CA ALA A 421 19.16 0.60 12.28
C ALA A 421 17.95 1.56 12.43
N ASP A 422 17.21 1.78 11.35
CA ASP A 422 15.98 2.60 11.33
C ASP A 422 14.73 1.85 11.80
N GLY A 423 14.85 0.56 12.12
CA GLY A 423 13.76 -0.29 12.60
C GLY A 423 13.02 -1.10 11.52
N GLY A 424 13.31 -0.85 10.23
CA GLY A 424 12.70 -1.59 9.13
C GLY A 424 13.45 -2.87 8.75
N TRP A 425 12.87 -3.66 7.84
CA TRP A 425 13.53 -4.81 7.19
C TRP A 425 13.68 -4.59 5.69
N THR A 426 14.69 -5.21 5.08
CA THR A 426 14.88 -5.18 3.62
C THR A 426 13.61 -5.58 2.89
N SER A 427 13.24 -4.80 1.87
CA SER A 427 12.08 -5.05 1.00
C SER A 427 12.14 -6.47 0.43
N SER A 428 11.09 -7.24 0.67
CA SER A 428 10.97 -8.62 0.21
C SER A 428 9.53 -9.08 0.01
N ALA A 429 8.54 -8.19 0.15
CA ALA A 429 7.14 -8.47 -0.12
C ALA A 429 6.89 -8.29 -1.62
N VAL A 430 7.27 -9.28 -2.42
CA VAL A 430 7.20 -9.21 -3.89
C VAL A 430 5.84 -9.67 -4.40
N LEU A 431 5.11 -8.76 -5.03
CA LEU A 431 3.92 -9.10 -5.81
C LEU A 431 4.32 -9.61 -7.19
N ALA A 432 3.62 -10.64 -7.65
CA ALA A 432 3.72 -11.20 -8.99
C ALA A 432 2.43 -10.86 -9.75
N ILE A 433 2.46 -9.80 -10.56
CA ILE A 433 1.30 -9.24 -11.25
C ILE A 433 1.28 -9.77 -12.69
N PRO A 434 0.41 -10.75 -13.04
CA PRO A 434 0.34 -11.26 -14.40
C PRO A 434 -0.39 -10.27 -15.30
N ASN A 435 0.30 -9.73 -16.31
CA ASN A 435 -0.30 -8.82 -17.29
C ASN A 435 -1.19 -9.56 -18.30
N ALA A 436 -1.83 -8.82 -19.21
CA ALA A 436 -2.74 -9.41 -20.20
C ALA A 436 -2.10 -10.38 -21.20
N ALA A 437 -0.78 -10.32 -21.38
CA ALA A 437 -0.03 -11.28 -22.17
C ALA A 437 0.41 -12.52 -21.35
N GLY A 438 -0.04 -12.64 -20.09
CA GLY A 438 0.35 -13.70 -19.17
C GLY A 438 1.78 -13.56 -18.61
N ARG A 439 2.49 -12.46 -18.91
CA ARG A 439 3.83 -12.20 -18.35
C ARG A 439 3.69 -11.64 -16.94
N VAL A 440 4.52 -12.12 -16.02
CA VAL A 440 4.53 -11.65 -14.64
C VAL A 440 5.43 -10.43 -14.51
N VAL A 441 4.86 -9.34 -13.98
CA VAL A 441 5.58 -8.14 -13.56
C VAL A 441 5.77 -8.20 -12.05
N LEU A 442 7.01 -8.00 -11.60
CA LEU A 442 7.34 -8.04 -10.17
C LEU A 442 7.24 -6.64 -9.58
N ALA A 443 6.41 -6.48 -8.55
CA ALA A 443 6.32 -5.24 -7.76
C ALA A 443 6.92 -5.46 -6.38
N HIS A 444 7.79 -4.55 -5.97
CA HIS A 444 8.49 -4.60 -4.69
C HIS A 444 7.97 -3.51 -3.76
N ASP A 445 7.89 -3.82 -2.47
CA ASP A 445 7.58 -2.85 -1.40
C ASP A 445 8.81 -1.96 -1.13
N ARG A 446 9.14 -1.09 -2.09
CA ARG A 446 10.37 -0.27 -2.11
C ARG A 446 10.57 0.55 -0.82
N LEU A 447 9.48 0.98 -0.17
CA LEU A 447 9.54 1.75 1.07
C LEU A 447 9.60 0.85 2.33
N ARG A 448 9.67 -0.48 2.14
CA ARG A 448 9.81 -1.51 3.18
C ARG A 448 8.62 -1.57 4.13
N LEU A 449 7.50 -0.93 3.81
CA LEU A 449 6.37 -0.80 4.73
C LEU A 449 5.64 -2.13 4.85
N PHE A 450 5.39 -2.79 3.72
CA PHE A 450 4.65 -4.04 3.70
C PHE A 450 5.42 -5.18 4.38
N THR A 451 6.72 -5.32 4.07
CA THR A 451 7.61 -6.27 4.74
C THR A 451 7.67 -6.00 6.24
N THR A 452 7.94 -4.75 6.63
CA THR A 452 8.09 -4.38 8.06
C THR A 452 6.80 -4.59 8.84
N ALA A 453 5.65 -4.23 8.28
CA ALA A 453 4.34 -4.49 8.89
C ALA A 453 4.07 -5.99 9.05
N THR A 454 4.44 -6.80 8.06
CA THR A 454 4.30 -8.26 8.13
C THR A 454 5.16 -8.85 9.25
N VAL A 455 6.41 -8.41 9.36
CA VAL A 455 7.31 -8.84 10.45
C VAL A 455 6.75 -8.41 11.81
N LEU A 456 6.39 -7.13 11.98
CA LEU A 456 5.83 -6.62 13.25
C LEU A 456 4.61 -7.42 13.70
N ARG A 457 3.71 -7.75 12.78
CA ARG A 457 2.53 -8.55 13.07
C ARG A 457 2.90 -9.95 13.58
N THR A 458 3.90 -10.59 12.96
CA THR A 458 4.43 -11.88 13.44
C THR A 458 4.98 -11.75 14.86
N LEU A 459 5.75 -10.70 15.15
CA LEU A 459 6.32 -10.47 16.49
C LEU A 459 5.23 -10.26 17.56
N CYS A 460 4.13 -9.58 17.23
CA CYS A 460 2.99 -9.43 18.14
C CYS A 460 2.38 -10.78 18.54
N ARG A 461 2.31 -11.72 17.58
CA ARG A 461 1.74 -13.06 17.80
C ARG A 461 2.66 -13.95 18.61
N VAL A 462 3.96 -13.88 18.36
CA VAL A 462 4.99 -14.51 19.20
C VAL A 462 4.78 -14.10 20.66
N ARG A 463 4.76 -12.78 20.92
CA ARG A 463 4.57 -12.24 22.27
C ARG A 463 3.28 -12.76 22.92
N SER A 464 2.18 -12.82 22.16
CA SER A 464 0.90 -13.34 22.66
C SER A 464 0.93 -14.83 22.99
N SER A 465 1.73 -15.61 22.24
CA SER A 465 1.91 -17.05 22.49
C SER A 465 2.79 -17.34 23.72
N GLU A 466 3.77 -16.49 24.02
CA GLU A 466 4.60 -16.62 25.23
C GLU A 466 3.77 -16.36 26.49
N VAL A 467 2.92 -15.34 26.50
CA VAL A 467 2.04 -15.01 27.64
C VAL A 467 1.03 -16.13 27.91
N SER A 468 0.53 -16.81 26.87
CA SER A 468 -0.44 -17.89 27.03
C SER A 468 0.16 -19.18 27.61
N ASN A 469 1.49 -19.30 27.63
CA ASN A 469 2.23 -20.47 28.13
C ASN A 469 2.85 -20.24 29.52
N GLU A 470 2.67 -19.07 30.16
CA GLU A 470 3.08 -18.92 31.56
C GLU A 470 2.15 -19.75 32.46
N PRO A 471 2.69 -20.66 33.30
CA PRO A 471 1.86 -21.35 34.28
C PRO A 471 1.29 -20.32 35.25
N VAL A 472 -0.04 -20.31 35.38
CA VAL A 472 -0.75 -19.55 36.43
C VAL A 472 -0.11 -19.95 37.76
N ARG A 473 0.65 -19.02 38.35
CA ARG A 473 1.39 -19.24 39.60
C ARG A 473 0.47 -19.37 40.80
#